data_AF-A0A3G9IV97-F1
#
_entry.id   AF-A0A3G9IV97-F1
#
_cell.length_a   1.000
_cell.length_b   1.000
_cell.length_c   1.000
_cell.angle_alpha   90.00
_cell.angle_beta   90.00
_cell.angle_gamma   90.00
#
_symmetry.space_group_name_H-M   'P 1'
#
loop_
_entity.id
_entity.type
_entity.pdbx_description
1 polymer ?
#
loop_
_entity_poly.entity_id
_entity_poly.type
_entity_poly.pdbx_seq_one_letter_code
_entity_poly.pdbx_strand_id
1 'polypeptide(L)'
;MALKLGDSKESIDGLFGVSDNTDVFNMNMYPLFSVHYNEKGLLDAWKMDIDSNTAEANPLFITNKGIVLGKSTLFDVLQQYGTVGYEGDGMANYLYEKTTYGSFRSPTSMSSYFQIKAPEKVFVISFLFDKTTLKVTYINVSWLPYARGDVD
;
A
#
# COMPACT_ATOMS: atom_id res chain seq x y z
N MET A 1 6.81 8.10 11.14
CA MET A 1 6.94 8.66 9.78
C MET A 1 6.46 7.58 8.82
N ALA A 2 5.69 7.92 7.78
CA ALA A 2 5.06 6.94 6.89
C ALA A 2 5.39 7.26 5.43
N LEU A 3 5.49 6.22 4.61
CA LEU A 3 5.83 6.29 3.18
C LEU A 3 4.77 7.03 2.38
N LYS A 4 5.19 7.83 1.40
CA LYS A 4 4.28 8.54 0.50
C LYS A 4 4.67 8.32 -0.96
N LEU A 5 3.67 8.08 -1.80
CA LEU A 5 3.87 8.07 -3.24
C LEU A 5 4.43 9.43 -3.69
N GLY A 6 5.51 9.39 -4.48
CA GLY A 6 6.29 10.54 -4.91
C GLY A 6 7.53 10.83 -4.08
N ASP A 7 7.76 10.13 -2.96
CA ASP A 7 9.02 10.26 -2.20
C ASP A 7 10.22 9.81 -3.08
N SER A 8 11.36 10.49 -2.96
CA SER A 8 12.58 10.11 -3.69
C SER A 8 13.21 8.84 -3.10
N LYS A 9 13.96 8.10 -3.92
CA LYS A 9 14.77 6.96 -3.44
C LYS A 9 15.61 7.32 -2.22
N GLU A 10 16.30 8.45 -2.26
CA GLU A 10 17.15 8.94 -1.15
C GLU A 10 16.38 9.12 0.16
N SER A 11 15.15 9.62 0.10
CA SER A 11 14.27 9.76 1.27
C SER A 11 13.92 8.41 1.89
N ILE A 12 13.68 7.40 1.04
CA ILE A 12 13.34 6.04 1.51
C ILE A 12 14.58 5.30 2.00
N ASP A 13 15.72 5.42 1.30
CA ASP A 13 17.01 4.87 1.73
C ASP A 13 17.42 5.40 3.11
N GLY A 14 17.09 6.68 3.40
CA GLY A 14 17.31 7.26 4.73
C GLY A 14 16.46 6.63 5.86
N LEU A 15 15.33 5.99 5.52
CA LEU A 15 14.43 5.35 6.48
C LEU A 15 14.70 3.84 6.64
N PHE A 16 15.11 3.17 5.57
CA PHE A 16 15.20 1.71 5.49
C PHE A 16 16.60 1.19 5.11
N GLY A 17 17.59 2.08 4.97
CA GLY A 17 18.92 1.74 4.49
C GLY A 17 19.01 1.74 2.95
N VAL A 18 20.24 1.88 2.44
CA VAL A 18 20.51 1.95 0.99
C VAL A 18 20.13 0.64 0.32
N SER A 19 19.31 0.71 -0.73
CA SER A 19 19.02 -0.43 -1.62
C SER A 19 19.81 -0.34 -2.93
N ASP A 20 20.33 -1.48 -3.39
CA ASP A 20 21.16 -1.58 -4.60
C ASP A 20 20.35 -1.84 -5.89
N ASN A 21 19.05 -2.15 -5.77
CA ASN A 21 18.17 -2.52 -6.88
C ASN A 21 16.96 -1.58 -7.02
N THR A 22 16.40 -1.53 -8.24
CA THR A 22 15.14 -0.86 -8.59
C THR A 22 13.92 -1.44 -7.87
N ASP A 23 14.02 -2.71 -7.49
CA ASP A 23 13.05 -3.41 -6.65
C ASP A 23 13.77 -4.09 -5.48
N VAL A 24 13.13 -3.99 -4.32
CA VAL A 24 13.41 -4.72 -3.07
C VAL A 24 14.57 -4.18 -2.23
N PHE A 25 14.23 -3.75 -1.02
CA PHE A 25 15.20 -3.53 0.06
C PHE A 25 16.02 -4.79 0.33
N ASN A 26 17.12 -4.61 1.07
CA ASN A 26 17.93 -5.71 1.56
C ASN A 26 17.04 -6.79 2.23
N MET A 27 16.89 -7.93 1.55
CA MET A 27 16.02 -9.04 1.96
C MET A 27 16.37 -9.59 3.36
N ASN A 28 17.57 -9.28 3.88
CA ASN A 28 17.97 -9.67 5.23
C ASN A 28 17.44 -8.74 6.34
N MET A 29 17.12 -7.47 6.02
CA MET A 29 16.57 -6.50 6.99
C MET A 29 15.05 -6.36 6.88
N TYR A 30 14.51 -6.44 5.66
CA TYR A 30 13.08 -6.25 5.40
C TYR A 30 12.60 -7.23 4.31
N PRO A 31 12.59 -8.55 4.57
CA PRO A 31 12.32 -9.59 3.56
C PRO A 31 10.96 -9.43 2.85
N LEU A 32 10.04 -8.70 3.48
CA LEU A 32 8.64 -8.62 3.08
C LEU A 32 8.22 -7.20 2.72
N PHE A 33 9.17 -6.27 2.63
CA PHE A 33 8.94 -4.90 2.17
C PHE A 33 9.56 -4.73 0.78
N SER A 34 8.75 -4.28 -0.17
CA SER A 34 9.23 -3.95 -1.51
C SER A 34 8.74 -2.56 -1.89
N VAL A 35 9.57 -1.83 -2.60
CA VAL A 35 9.27 -0.54 -3.22
C VAL A 35 9.64 -0.61 -4.68
N HIS A 36 8.88 0.11 -5.48
CA HIS A 36 9.14 0.33 -6.89
C HIS A 36 9.26 1.84 -7.11
N TYR A 37 10.21 2.23 -7.98
CA TYR A 37 10.45 3.60 -8.38
C TYR A 37 10.20 3.75 -9.88
N ASN A 38 9.51 4.81 -10.28
CA ASN A 38 9.37 5.13 -11.70
C ASN A 38 10.71 5.58 -12.32
N GLU A 39 10.71 5.80 -13.64
CA GLU A 39 11.86 6.31 -14.41
C GLU A 39 12.45 7.63 -13.89
N LYS A 40 11.70 8.38 -13.07
CA LYS A 40 12.17 9.64 -12.43
C LYS A 40 12.77 9.41 -11.05
N GLY A 41 12.91 8.16 -10.60
CA GLY A 41 13.42 7.80 -9.28
C GLY A 41 12.45 8.12 -8.14
N LEU A 42 11.16 8.26 -8.43
CA LEU A 42 10.13 8.58 -7.43
C LEU A 42 9.30 7.33 -7.09
N LEU A 43 9.03 7.13 -5.81
CA LEU A 43 8.25 6.01 -5.29
C LEU A 43 6.84 6.02 -5.88
N ASP A 44 6.45 4.93 -6.53
CA ASP A 44 5.16 4.85 -7.22
C ASP A 44 4.40 3.54 -6.92
N ALA A 45 5.07 2.56 -6.30
CA ALA A 45 4.43 1.46 -5.58
C ALA A 45 5.26 0.99 -4.38
N TRP A 46 4.59 0.44 -3.36
CA TRP A 46 5.21 -0.29 -2.27
C TRP A 46 4.26 -1.33 -1.68
N LYS A 47 4.81 -2.41 -1.16
CA LYS A 47 4.06 -3.47 -0.47
C LYS A 47 4.78 -3.94 0.78
N MET A 48 4.00 -4.39 1.75
CA MET A 48 4.46 -5.02 2.98
C MET A 48 3.66 -6.30 3.22
N ASP A 49 4.36 -7.38 3.57
CA ASP A 49 3.78 -8.68 3.89
C ASP A 49 4.27 -9.18 5.26
N ILE A 50 3.57 -10.14 5.84
CA ILE A 50 4.03 -10.95 6.97
C ILE A 50 4.18 -12.39 6.47
N ASP A 51 5.42 -12.87 6.43
CA ASP A 51 5.64 -14.31 6.41
C ASP A 51 5.30 -14.83 7.80
N SER A 52 4.62 -15.97 7.81
CA SER A 52 4.29 -16.81 8.96
C SER A 52 5.45 -17.04 9.94
N ASN A 53 6.70 -16.84 9.52
CA ASN A 53 7.92 -16.99 10.33
C ASN A 53 8.43 -15.70 10.98
N THR A 54 7.93 -14.52 10.61
CA THR A 54 8.36 -13.23 11.19
C THR A 54 7.36 -12.75 12.24
N ALA A 55 7.72 -12.95 13.51
CA ALA A 55 6.83 -12.77 14.65
C ALA A 55 6.60 -11.31 15.09
N GLU A 56 7.35 -10.33 14.56
CA GLU A 56 7.32 -8.96 15.08
C GLU A 56 6.99 -7.91 14.02
N ALA A 57 5.87 -7.22 14.24
CA ALA A 57 5.48 -6.03 13.49
C ALA A 57 6.50 -4.91 13.70
N ASN A 58 7.27 -4.56 12.67
CA ASN A 58 8.17 -3.41 12.75
C ASN A 58 7.36 -2.12 12.87
N PRO A 59 7.60 -1.25 13.86
CA PRO A 59 6.86 0.00 14.05
C PRO A 59 7.00 1.00 12.89
N LEU A 60 7.97 0.81 11.98
CA LEU A 60 8.09 1.57 10.74
C LEU A 60 7.03 1.18 9.69
N PHE A 61 6.40 0.01 9.83
CA PHE A 61 5.40 -0.52 8.90
C PHE A 61 3.99 -0.05 9.26
N ILE A 62 3.82 1.27 9.23
CA ILE A 62 2.58 1.96 9.54
C ILE A 62 2.10 2.81 8.36
N THR A 63 0.82 2.71 8.03
CA THR A 63 0.20 3.59 7.02
C THR A 63 0.03 5.01 7.55
N ASN A 64 -0.20 5.97 6.65
CA ASN A 64 -0.53 7.36 7.05
C ASN A 64 -1.77 7.47 7.96
N LYS A 65 -2.67 6.48 7.95
CA LYS A 65 -3.85 6.41 8.84
C LYS A 65 -3.64 5.53 10.07
N GLY A 66 -2.40 5.14 10.37
CA GLY A 66 -2.07 4.43 11.60
C GLY A 66 -2.30 2.91 11.58
N ILE A 67 -2.59 2.32 10.41
CA ILE A 67 -2.69 0.86 10.29
C ILE A 67 -1.30 0.24 10.37
N VAL A 68 -1.11 -0.66 11.32
CA VAL A 68 0.15 -1.37 11.61
C VAL A 68 0.00 -2.83 11.21
N LEU A 69 0.89 -3.30 10.34
CA LEU A 69 0.94 -4.69 9.87
C LEU A 69 1.05 -5.67 11.05
N GLY A 70 0.32 -6.79 11.06
CA GLY A 70 0.36 -7.82 12.10
C GLY A 70 -0.26 -7.45 13.45
N LYS A 71 -0.61 -6.17 13.65
CA LYS A 71 -1.23 -5.65 14.87
C LYS A 71 -2.64 -5.14 14.63
N SER A 72 -2.83 -4.31 13.61
CA SER A 72 -4.15 -3.80 13.24
C SER A 72 -5.01 -4.93 12.68
N THR A 73 -6.31 -4.76 12.82
CA THR A 73 -7.34 -5.71 12.41
C THR A 73 -8.18 -5.15 11.27
N LEU A 74 -9.02 -6.00 10.68
CA LEU A 74 -10.10 -5.60 9.78
C LEU A 74 -10.89 -4.43 10.36
N PHE A 75 -11.26 -4.48 11.64
CA PHE A 75 -12.07 -3.43 12.27
C PHE A 75 -11.34 -2.09 12.32
N ASP A 76 -10.03 -2.09 12.60
CA ASP A 76 -9.22 -0.86 12.59
C ASP A 76 -9.17 -0.25 11.19
N VAL A 77 -9.02 -1.09 10.15
CA VAL A 77 -9.05 -0.63 8.75
C VAL A 77 -10.42 -0.05 8.39
N LEU A 78 -11.50 -0.74 8.71
CA LEU A 78 -12.87 -0.26 8.45
C LEU A 78 -13.17 1.04 9.20
N GLN A 79 -12.64 1.22 10.41
CA GLN A 79 -12.78 2.45 11.18
C GLN A 79 -12.06 3.64 10.51
N GLN A 80 -10.87 3.42 9.98
CA GLN A 80 -10.04 4.49 9.40
C GLN A 80 -10.36 4.80 7.93
N TYR A 81 -10.77 3.79 7.17
CA TYR A 81 -10.97 3.88 5.72
C TYR A 81 -12.45 3.77 5.31
N GLY A 82 -13.32 3.36 6.22
CA GLY A 82 -14.73 3.09 5.94
C GLY A 82 -14.95 1.70 5.35
N THR A 83 -16.22 1.36 5.11
CA THR A 83 -16.64 0.04 4.63
C THR A 83 -16.78 -0.06 3.12
N VAL A 84 -16.77 1.06 2.39
CA VAL A 84 -17.00 1.10 0.94
C VAL A 84 -15.99 0.26 0.17
N GLY A 85 -14.74 0.17 0.64
CA GLY A 85 -13.69 -0.62 0.02
C GLY A 85 -13.61 -2.07 0.47
N TYR A 86 -14.50 -2.55 1.35
CA TYR A 86 -14.46 -3.92 1.83
C TYR A 86 -15.11 -4.86 0.81
N GLU A 87 -14.33 -5.78 0.25
CA GLU A 87 -14.77 -6.70 -0.80
C GLU A 87 -15.29 -8.03 -0.26
N GLY A 88 -15.06 -8.31 1.03
CA GLY A 88 -15.27 -9.64 1.60
C GLY A 88 -14.04 -10.52 1.48
N ASP A 89 -14.17 -11.78 1.92
CA ASP A 89 -13.15 -12.83 1.81
C ASP A 89 -11.75 -12.49 2.33
N GLY A 90 -11.67 -11.57 3.30
CA GLY A 90 -10.41 -11.16 3.90
C GLY A 90 -9.63 -10.13 3.08
N MET A 91 -10.32 -9.32 2.25
CA MET A 91 -9.69 -8.24 1.48
C MET A 91 -10.46 -6.92 1.57
N ALA A 92 -9.72 -5.81 1.54
CA ALA A 92 -10.27 -4.47 1.34
C ALA A 92 -9.39 -3.66 0.38
N ASN A 93 -10.01 -3.00 -0.61
CA ASN A 93 -9.35 -2.13 -1.58
C ASN A 93 -9.97 -0.74 -1.55
N TYR A 94 -9.12 0.27 -1.34
CA TYR A 94 -9.53 1.67 -1.32
C TYR A 94 -8.84 2.43 -2.44
N LEU A 95 -9.64 3.03 -3.31
CA LEU A 95 -9.18 3.80 -4.46
C LEU A 95 -9.16 5.29 -4.10
N TYR A 96 -8.19 6.01 -4.64
CA TYR A 96 -8.05 7.44 -4.45
C TYR A 96 -7.62 8.10 -5.77
N GLU A 97 -8.49 8.93 -6.33
CA GLU A 97 -8.21 9.69 -7.54
C GLU A 97 -7.55 11.02 -7.19
N LYS A 98 -6.43 11.31 -7.85
CA LYS A 98 -5.74 12.60 -7.78
C LYS A 98 -6.52 13.65 -8.56
N THR A 99 -6.94 14.70 -7.87
CA THR A 99 -7.62 15.84 -8.49
C THR A 99 -6.63 16.75 -9.21
N THR A 100 -7.15 17.66 -10.03
CA THR A 100 -6.36 18.70 -10.72
C THR A 100 -5.60 19.63 -9.76
N TYR A 101 -6.04 19.72 -8.50
CA TYR A 101 -5.40 20.54 -7.46
C TYR A 101 -4.40 19.74 -6.61
N GLY A 102 -4.11 18.48 -6.98
CA GLY A 102 -3.17 17.62 -6.27
C GLY A 102 -3.72 16.96 -5.00
N SER A 103 -4.96 17.23 -4.62
CA SER A 103 -5.65 16.52 -3.54
C SER A 103 -6.13 15.14 -4.00
N PHE A 104 -6.46 14.25 -3.06
CA PHE A 104 -6.99 12.93 -3.38
C PHE A 104 -8.43 12.79 -2.91
N ARG A 105 -9.27 12.18 -3.75
CA ARG A 105 -10.67 11.88 -3.42
C ARG A 105 -10.93 10.38 -3.54
N SER A 106 -11.67 9.82 -2.59
CA SER A 106 -12.19 8.46 -2.74
C SER A 106 -13.30 8.45 -3.79
N PRO A 107 -13.29 7.53 -4.77
CA PRO A 107 -14.47 7.23 -5.55
C PRO A 107 -15.59 6.83 -4.59
N THR A 108 -16.81 7.25 -4.90
CA THR A 108 -17.99 7.06 -4.04
C THR A 108 -18.61 5.66 -4.15
N SER A 109 -18.10 4.77 -4.99
CA SER A 109 -18.62 3.41 -5.17
C SER A 109 -17.56 2.41 -5.60
N MET A 110 -17.68 1.16 -5.15
CA MET A 110 -16.88 0.03 -5.64
C MET A 110 -17.13 -0.27 -7.12
N SER A 111 -18.35 -0.02 -7.63
CA SER A 111 -18.65 -0.11 -9.06
C SER A 111 -17.80 0.83 -9.92
N SER A 112 -17.17 1.83 -9.29
CA SER A 112 -16.27 2.74 -9.96
C SER A 112 -14.97 2.08 -10.40
N TYR A 113 -14.55 0.94 -9.83
CA TYR A 113 -13.28 0.30 -10.23
C TYR A 113 -13.22 0.07 -11.75
N PHE A 114 -14.25 -0.55 -12.34
CA PHE A 114 -14.35 -0.80 -13.78
C PHE A 114 -14.68 0.45 -14.61
N GLN A 115 -15.06 1.56 -13.97
CA GLN A 115 -15.45 2.81 -14.63
C GLN A 115 -14.39 3.90 -14.53
N ILE A 116 -13.22 3.61 -13.98
CA ILE A 116 -12.09 4.55 -13.90
C ILE A 116 -11.60 4.86 -15.31
N LYS A 117 -11.78 6.12 -15.72
CA LYS A 117 -11.39 6.62 -17.06
C LYS A 117 -9.91 7.03 -17.16
N ALA A 118 -9.27 7.30 -16.02
CA ALA A 118 -7.90 7.80 -15.92
C ALA A 118 -7.14 7.02 -14.82
N PRO A 119 -6.84 5.73 -15.04
CA PRO A 119 -6.23 4.87 -14.04
C PRO A 119 -4.86 5.38 -13.58
N GLU A 120 -4.11 6.08 -14.44
CA GLU A 120 -2.82 6.70 -14.12
C GLU A 120 -2.91 7.80 -13.05
N LYS A 121 -4.12 8.30 -12.77
CA LYS A 121 -4.37 9.30 -11.71
C LYS A 121 -4.98 8.69 -10.47
N VAL A 122 -5.14 7.38 -10.41
CA VAL A 122 -5.72 6.68 -9.27
C VAL A 122 -4.64 5.87 -8.59
N PHE A 123 -4.49 6.04 -7.28
CA PHE A 123 -3.74 5.07 -6.48
C PHE A 123 -4.71 4.21 -5.68
N VAL A 124 -4.27 3.00 -5.36
CA VAL A 124 -5.00 2.04 -4.54
C VAL A 124 -4.20 1.77 -3.28
N ILE A 125 -4.90 1.57 -2.17
CA ILE A 125 -4.37 0.88 -1.00
C ILE A 125 -5.21 -0.37 -0.74
N SER A 126 -4.52 -1.50 -0.68
CA SER A 126 -5.09 -2.82 -0.51
C SER A 126 -4.64 -3.43 0.82
N PHE A 127 -5.55 -4.11 1.49
CA PHE A 127 -5.29 -4.84 2.73
C PHE A 127 -5.74 -6.29 2.56
N LEU A 128 -4.90 -7.24 3.00
CA LEU A 128 -5.34 -8.61 3.24
C LEU A 128 -5.38 -8.88 4.74
N PHE A 129 -6.32 -9.72 5.13
CA PHE A 129 -6.56 -10.09 6.52
C PHE A 129 -6.42 -11.61 6.70
N ASP A 130 -5.79 -12.00 7.80
CA ASP A 130 -5.84 -13.38 8.25
C ASP A 130 -7.28 -13.78 8.55
N LYS A 131 -7.73 -14.92 8.00
CA LYS A 131 -9.14 -15.33 8.08
C LYS A 131 -9.62 -15.69 9.49
N THR A 132 -8.70 -15.99 10.40
CA THR A 132 -9.04 -16.45 11.76
C THR A 132 -8.94 -15.30 12.76
N THR A 133 -7.84 -14.57 12.72
CA THR A 133 -7.51 -13.49 13.66
C THR A 133 -7.96 -12.12 13.17
N LEU A 134 -8.31 -11.99 11.88
CA LEU A 134 -8.67 -10.75 11.19
C LEU A 134 -7.56 -9.69 11.21
N LYS A 135 -6.32 -10.08 11.55
CA LYS A 135 -5.17 -9.19 11.54
C LYS A 135 -4.76 -8.86 10.12
N VAL A 136 -4.30 -7.63 9.89
CA VAL A 136 -3.73 -7.21 8.61
C VAL A 136 -2.43 -7.98 8.39
N THR A 137 -2.40 -8.79 7.35
CA THR A 137 -1.22 -9.59 6.95
C THR A 137 -0.48 -8.97 5.79
N TYR A 138 -1.16 -8.18 4.97
CA TYR A 138 -0.59 -7.57 3.77
C TYR A 138 -1.11 -6.15 3.58
N ILE A 139 -0.23 -5.26 3.13
CA ILE A 139 -0.57 -3.92 2.69
C ILE A 139 0.11 -3.67 1.34
N ASN A 140 -0.64 -3.26 0.33
CA ASN A 140 -0.10 -2.76 -0.93
C ASN A 140 -0.58 -1.34 -1.18
N VAL A 141 0.32 -0.46 -1.63
CA VAL A 141 -0.01 0.88 -2.07
C VAL A 141 0.67 1.13 -3.41
N SER A 142 -0.10 1.40 -4.45
CA SER A 142 0.46 1.62 -5.78
C SER A 142 -0.44 2.52 -6.61
N TRP A 143 0.09 3.08 -7.69
CA TRP A 143 -0.80 3.52 -8.78
C TRP A 143 -1.58 2.32 -9.33
N LEU A 144 -2.81 2.58 -9.76
CA LEU A 144 -3.75 1.56 -10.21
C LEU A 144 -3.24 0.73 -11.40
N PRO A 145 -2.50 1.29 -12.39
CA PRO A 145 -1.97 0.49 -13.50
C PRO A 145 -1.07 -0.67 -13.00
N TYR A 146 -0.21 -0.43 -12.01
CA TYR A 146 0.63 -1.48 -11.44
C TYR A 146 -0.19 -2.53 -10.68
N ALA A 147 -1.23 -2.11 -9.96
CA ALA A 147 -2.12 -3.06 -9.28
C ALA A 147 -2.94 -3.93 -10.23
N ARG A 148 -3.14 -3.48 -11.48
CA ARG A 148 -3.84 -4.24 -12.53
C ARG A 148 -2.93 -5.12 -13.37
N GLY A 149 -1.61 -4.91 -13.31
CA GLY A 149 -0.68 -5.47 -14.28
C GLY A 149 -0.84 -4.84 -15.68
N ASP A 150 -1.31 -3.59 -15.75
CA ASP A 150 -1.46 -2.84 -17.01
C ASP A 150 -0.10 -2.32 -17.53
N VAL A 151 0.96 -2.40 -16.71
CA VAL A 151 2.31 -1.90 -16.97
C VAL A 151 3.32 -2.92 -16.46
N ASP A 152 4.26 -3.29 -17.33
CA ASP A 152 5.45 -4.11 -17.05
C ASP A 152 6.61 -3.25 -16.53
#